data_AF-A0A7G3AWH6-F1
#
_entry.id   AF-A0A7G3AWH6-F1
#
_cell.length_a   1.000
_cell.length_b   1.000
_cell.length_c   1.000
_cell.angle_alpha   90.00
_cell.angle_beta   90.00
_cell.angle_gamma   90.00
#
_symmetry.space_group_name_H-M   'P 1'
#
loop_
_entity.id
_entity.type
_entity.pdbx_description
1 polymer ?
#
loop_
_entity_poly.entity_id
_entity_poly.type
_entity_poly.pdbx_seq_one_letter_code
_entity_poly.pdbx_strand_id
1 'polypeptide(L)'
;MIFGAFPPLLVLKMVQLGVDAFDSALPYLYSLRNRALVFDFDGRKRGRKHQLHIDLSLEEFREDFGPILAGCECLACREHTRAYVRHLIDCKELMGTILLNIHNFHHYRGFFKAIHQHIAKDSLPELIASIEEQSKEENFAEIFPEKHPNGLRRSQSSSANDSGGEEAPKDPPEATEAK
;
A
#
# COMPACT_ATOMS: atom_id res chain seq x y z
N MET A 1 8.71 -6.88 -22.42
CA MET A 1 8.64 -6.65 -20.96
C MET A 1 8.33 -5.18 -20.73
N ILE A 2 7.26 -4.88 -19.99
CA ILE A 2 6.87 -3.51 -19.65
C ILE A 2 7.16 -3.27 -18.17
N PHE A 3 7.74 -2.11 -17.88
CA PHE A 3 8.06 -1.68 -16.53
C PHE A 3 7.03 -0.66 -16.03
N GLY A 4 6.60 -0.79 -14.78
CA GLY A 4 5.67 0.13 -14.14
C GLY A 4 4.70 -0.55 -13.16
N ALA A 5 4.22 0.25 -12.21
CA ALA A 5 3.20 -0.18 -11.25
C ALA A 5 1.79 -0.02 -11.85
N PHE A 6 1.39 -0.98 -12.67
CA PHE A 6 0.09 -0.94 -13.34
C PHE A 6 -1.02 -1.54 -12.48
N PRO A 7 -2.18 -0.86 -12.33
CA PRO A 7 -3.34 -1.45 -11.69
C PRO A 7 -3.83 -2.72 -12.42
N PRO A 8 -4.49 -3.66 -11.73
CA PRO A 8 -4.92 -4.93 -12.30
C PRO A 8 -5.72 -4.80 -13.61
N LEU A 9 -6.63 -3.82 -13.70
CA LEU A 9 -7.41 -3.58 -14.91
C LEU A 9 -6.53 -3.21 -16.12
N LEU A 10 -5.50 -2.39 -15.90
CA LEU A 10 -4.60 -1.96 -16.96
C LEU A 10 -3.67 -3.11 -17.39
N VAL A 11 -3.23 -3.95 -16.46
CA VAL A 11 -2.51 -5.20 -16.77
C VAL A 11 -3.33 -6.07 -17.71
N LEU A 12 -4.61 -6.30 -17.40
CA LEU A 12 -5.47 -7.13 -18.25
C LEU A 12 -5.67 -6.53 -19.66
N LYS A 13 -5.89 -5.21 -19.76
CA LYS A 13 -5.99 -4.52 -21.05
C LYS A 13 -4.71 -4.65 -21.86
N MET A 14 -3.54 -4.57 -21.23
CA MET A 14 -2.25 -4.78 -21.90
C MET A 14 -2.06 -6.24 -22.34
N VAL A 15 -2.48 -7.21 -21.53
CA VAL A 15 -2.48 -8.63 -21.92
C VAL A 15 -3.36 -8.86 -23.15
N GLN A 16 -4.54 -8.24 -23.23
CA GLN A 16 -5.39 -8.30 -24.44
C GLN A 16 -4.70 -7.73 -25.70
N LEU A 17 -3.78 -6.78 -25.52
CA LEU A 17 -2.99 -6.19 -26.60
C LEU A 17 -1.71 -6.99 -26.92
N GLY A 18 -1.50 -8.16 -26.30
CA GLY A 18 -0.36 -9.04 -26.56
C GLY A 18 0.88 -8.75 -25.71
N VAL A 19 0.74 -8.09 -24.56
CA VAL A 19 1.86 -7.90 -23.62
C VAL A 19 1.99 -9.12 -22.70
N ASP A 20 3.14 -9.78 -22.75
CA ASP A 20 3.35 -11.06 -22.04
C ASP A 20 4.23 -10.97 -20.78
N ALA A 21 4.88 -9.83 -20.52
CA ALA A 21 5.83 -9.70 -19.42
C ALA A 21 5.72 -8.34 -18.73
N PHE A 22 5.51 -8.38 -17.41
CA PHE A 22 5.33 -7.23 -16.52
C PHE A 22 6.31 -7.32 -15.36
N ASP A 23 6.74 -6.18 -14.83
CA ASP A 23 7.36 -6.15 -13.51
C ASP A 23 6.31 -6.27 -12.39
N SER A 24 6.80 -6.51 -11.17
CA SER A 24 5.97 -6.62 -9.96
C SER A 24 6.13 -5.40 -9.05
N ALA A 25 6.26 -4.19 -9.61
CA ALA A 25 6.44 -2.96 -8.84
C ALA A 25 5.20 -2.58 -8.03
N LEU A 26 3.99 -2.85 -8.55
CA LEU A 26 2.72 -2.50 -7.88
C LEU A 26 2.61 -3.11 -6.45
N PRO A 27 2.78 -4.43 -6.26
CA PRO A 27 2.78 -5.04 -4.92
C PRO A 27 3.69 -4.34 -3.91
N TYR A 28 4.91 -4.01 -4.34
CA TYR A 28 5.91 -3.36 -3.49
C TYR A 28 5.51 -1.92 -3.12
N LEU A 29 5.08 -1.11 -4.10
CA LEU A 29 4.65 0.27 -3.84
C LEU A 29 3.44 0.33 -2.92
N TYR A 30 2.54 -0.66 -3.01
CA TYR A 30 1.38 -0.75 -2.14
C TYR A 30 1.79 -1.06 -0.70
N SER A 31 2.73 -1.99 -0.49
CA SER A 31 3.27 -2.28 0.83
C SER A 31 3.91 -1.04 1.48
N LEU A 32 4.66 -0.24 0.71
CA LEU A 32 5.27 1.02 1.21
C LEU A 32 4.23 2.08 1.62
N ARG A 33 3.00 1.97 1.11
CA ARG A 33 1.88 2.86 1.41
C ARG A 33 0.90 2.25 2.39
N ASN A 34 1.30 1.21 3.14
CA ASN A 34 0.45 0.48 4.08
C ASN A 34 -0.80 -0.15 3.44
N ARG A 35 -0.76 -0.38 2.12
CA ARG A 35 -1.88 -0.89 1.34
C ARG A 35 -1.72 -2.38 1.08
N ALA A 36 -2.80 -3.13 1.31
CA ALA A 36 -2.92 -4.55 0.97
C ALA A 36 -3.85 -4.74 -0.23
N LEU A 37 -3.42 -5.51 -1.24
CA LEU A 37 -4.27 -5.91 -2.37
C LEU A 37 -5.35 -6.88 -1.89
N VAL A 38 -6.62 -6.64 -2.25
CA VAL A 38 -7.76 -7.46 -1.82
C VAL A 38 -8.78 -7.74 -2.93
N PHE A 39 -8.45 -7.41 -4.19
CA PHE A 39 -9.34 -7.64 -5.32
C PHE A 39 -9.57 -9.13 -5.60
N ASP A 40 -10.77 -9.45 -6.02
CA ASP A 40 -11.17 -10.82 -6.34
C ASP A 40 -10.84 -11.15 -7.80
N PHE A 41 -10.18 -12.29 -8.02
CA PHE A 41 -9.79 -12.78 -9.36
C PHE A 41 -10.09 -14.27 -9.59
N ASP A 42 -10.64 -14.98 -8.60
CA ASP A 42 -10.93 -16.43 -8.67
C ASP A 42 -12.38 -16.76 -8.29
N GLY A 43 -13.27 -15.75 -8.29
CA GLY A 43 -14.68 -15.89 -7.94
C GLY A 43 -14.97 -16.04 -6.44
N ARG A 44 -13.95 -16.18 -5.59
CA ARG A 44 -14.13 -16.11 -4.13
C ARG A 44 -14.28 -14.64 -3.77
N LYS A 45 -15.51 -14.19 -3.53
CA LYS A 45 -15.79 -12.81 -3.09
C LYS A 45 -15.20 -12.56 -1.70
N ARG A 46 -13.96 -12.11 -1.62
CA ARG A 46 -13.16 -12.01 -0.39
C ARG A 46 -12.99 -10.58 0.10
N GLY A 47 -13.18 -9.60 -0.79
CA GLY A 47 -13.13 -8.17 -0.47
C GLY A 47 -14.51 -7.54 -0.20
N ARG A 48 -14.48 -6.26 0.21
CA ARG A 48 -15.66 -5.39 0.13
C ARG A 48 -15.92 -5.06 -1.35
N LYS A 49 -17.18 -4.81 -1.72
CA LYS A 49 -17.52 -4.38 -3.08
C LYS A 49 -16.70 -3.12 -3.44
N HIS A 50 -16.21 -3.08 -4.68
CA HIS A 50 -15.49 -1.93 -5.26
C HIS A 50 -14.16 -1.56 -4.60
N GLN A 51 -13.44 -2.54 -4.03
CA GLN A 51 -12.17 -2.28 -3.35
C GLN A 51 -11.05 -3.15 -3.91
N LEU A 52 -10.09 -2.56 -4.62
CA LEU A 52 -8.92 -3.31 -5.09
C LEU A 52 -7.86 -3.47 -3.99
N HIS A 53 -7.85 -2.57 -3.03
CA HIS A 53 -6.90 -2.54 -1.93
C HIS A 53 -7.47 -1.87 -0.68
N ILE A 54 -6.94 -2.23 0.48
CA ILE A 54 -7.24 -1.58 1.78
C ILE A 54 -6.01 -0.89 2.32
N ASP A 55 -6.18 0.24 3.00
CA ASP A 55 -5.11 0.91 3.75
C ASP A 55 -5.18 0.49 5.22
N LEU A 56 -4.22 -0.34 5.66
CA LEU A 56 -4.19 -0.87 7.01
C LEU A 56 -3.73 0.16 8.06
N SER A 57 -3.45 1.41 7.69
CA SER A 57 -3.23 2.50 8.65
C SER A 57 -4.52 3.15 9.14
N LEU A 58 -5.68 2.81 8.55
CA LEU A 58 -6.97 3.39 8.91
C LEU A 58 -7.47 2.89 10.29
N GLU A 59 -8.21 3.73 11.00
CA GLU A 59 -8.72 3.44 12.35
C GLU A 59 -9.66 2.22 12.38
N GLU A 60 -10.40 1.98 11.29
CA GLU A 60 -11.33 0.83 11.19
C GLU A 60 -10.64 -0.53 11.42
N PHE A 61 -9.33 -0.61 11.17
CA PHE A 61 -8.57 -1.85 11.33
C PHE A 61 -7.94 -2.01 12.72
N ARG A 62 -8.18 -1.08 13.67
CA ARG A 62 -7.57 -1.11 15.01
C ARG A 62 -7.92 -2.37 15.81
N GLU A 63 -9.18 -2.78 15.75
CA GLU A 63 -9.71 -3.94 16.46
C GLU A 63 -10.23 -5.01 15.49
N ASP A 64 -9.70 -5.02 14.28
CA ASP A 64 -10.03 -6.00 13.26
C ASP A 64 -9.11 -7.23 13.36
N PHE A 65 -9.56 -8.23 14.11
CA PHE A 65 -8.82 -9.47 14.33
C PHE A 65 -8.94 -10.49 13.18
N GLY A 66 -9.53 -10.10 12.04
CA GLY A 66 -9.55 -10.92 10.83
C GLY A 66 -8.20 -10.93 10.10
N PRO A 67 -7.98 -11.89 9.19
CA PRO A 67 -6.81 -11.89 8.31
C PRO A 67 -6.87 -10.71 7.34
N ILE A 68 -5.75 -10.36 6.70
CA ILE A 68 -5.70 -9.30 5.68
C ILE A 68 -6.71 -9.57 4.56
N LEU A 69 -6.75 -10.81 4.08
CA LEU A 69 -7.72 -11.28 3.11
C LEU A 69 -8.21 -12.69 3.49
N ALA A 70 -9.52 -12.85 3.63
CA ALA A 70 -10.12 -14.15 3.96
C ALA A 70 -9.81 -15.20 2.88
N GLY A 71 -9.38 -16.40 3.28
CA GLY A 71 -9.05 -17.47 2.34
C GLY A 71 -7.75 -17.27 1.55
N CYS A 72 -6.90 -16.30 1.91
CA CYS A 72 -5.53 -16.20 1.42
C CYS A 72 -4.60 -17.11 2.24
N GLU A 73 -3.74 -17.86 1.56
CA GLU A 73 -2.86 -18.87 2.16
C GLU A 73 -1.44 -18.35 2.46
N CYS A 74 -1.19 -17.05 2.31
CA CYS A 74 0.12 -16.46 2.60
C CYS A 74 0.40 -16.46 4.12
N LEU A 75 1.68 -16.38 4.50
CA LEU A 75 2.09 -16.35 5.91
C LEU A 75 1.37 -15.23 6.69
N ALA A 76 1.26 -14.03 6.10
CA ALA A 76 0.64 -12.88 6.73
C ALA A 76 -0.85 -13.12 7.04
N CYS A 77 -1.60 -13.71 6.12
CA CYS A 77 -3.03 -14.00 6.32
C CYS A 77 -3.28 -15.21 7.23
N ARG A 78 -2.34 -16.15 7.33
CA ARG A 78 -2.49 -17.33 8.16
C ARG A 78 -2.18 -17.09 9.63
N GLU A 79 -1.14 -16.32 9.90
CA GLU A 79 -0.55 -16.22 11.25
C GLU A 79 -0.81 -14.85 11.90
N HIS A 80 -1.31 -13.87 11.16
CA HIS A 80 -1.47 -12.49 11.63
C HIS A 80 -2.83 -11.89 11.28
N THR A 81 -3.21 -10.86 12.04
CA THR A 81 -4.48 -10.13 11.88
C THR A 81 -4.26 -8.73 11.31
N ARG A 82 -5.33 -8.11 10.78
CA ARG A 82 -5.32 -6.71 10.34
C ARG A 82 -4.96 -5.76 11.48
N ALA A 83 -5.52 -5.99 12.68
CA ALA A 83 -5.18 -5.25 13.90
C ALA A 83 -3.68 -5.34 14.25
N TYR A 84 -3.08 -6.52 14.13
CA TYR A 84 -1.65 -6.68 14.39
C TYR A 84 -0.79 -5.94 13.37
N VAL A 85 -1.12 -6.04 12.07
CA VAL A 85 -0.39 -5.31 11.03
C VAL A 85 -0.52 -3.80 11.20
N ARG A 86 -1.72 -3.29 11.51
CA ARG A 86 -1.95 -1.88 11.84
C ARG A 86 -1.13 -1.45 13.05
N HIS A 87 -1.09 -2.25 14.11
CA HIS A 87 -0.28 -1.96 15.29
C HIS A 87 1.20 -1.82 14.93
N LEU A 88 1.75 -2.71 14.12
CA LEU A 88 3.13 -2.60 13.63
C LEU A 88 3.36 -1.32 12.81
N ILE A 89 2.38 -0.93 11.97
CA ILE A 89 2.44 0.31 11.20
C ILE A 89 2.45 1.53 12.12
N ASP A 90 1.58 1.56 13.14
CA ASP A 90 1.50 2.65 14.14
C ASP A 90 2.81 2.76 14.94
N CYS A 91 3.39 1.62 15.32
CA CYS A 91 4.68 1.53 15.99
C CYS A 91 5.88 1.84 15.08
N LYS A 92 5.66 2.02 13.77
CA LYS A 92 6.70 2.24 12.75
C LYS A 92 7.71 1.09 12.68
N GLU A 93 7.24 -0.13 12.92
CA GLU A 93 8.03 -1.35 12.83
C GLU A 93 8.10 -1.87 11.39
N LEU A 94 9.29 -2.24 10.94
CA LEU A 94 9.51 -2.73 9.55
C LEU A 94 8.69 -4.00 9.24
N MET A 95 8.36 -4.78 10.26
CA MET A 95 7.57 -6.01 10.12
C MET A 95 6.20 -5.77 9.47
N GLY A 96 5.56 -4.62 9.69
CA GLY A 96 4.28 -4.30 9.04
C GLY A 96 4.41 -4.32 7.51
N THR A 97 5.42 -3.63 6.99
CA THR A 97 5.74 -3.58 5.55
C THR A 97 6.17 -4.95 5.00
N ILE A 98 6.91 -5.76 5.78
CA ILE A 98 7.32 -7.11 5.37
C ILE A 98 6.10 -8.03 5.22
N LEU A 99 5.17 -8.01 6.17
CA LEU A 99 3.93 -8.80 6.10
C LEU A 99 3.07 -8.36 4.91
N LEU A 100 2.96 -7.05 4.67
CA LEU A 100 2.29 -6.52 3.48
C LEU A 100 2.94 -6.99 2.18
N ASN A 101 4.28 -7.00 2.11
CA ASN A 101 4.98 -7.53 0.93
C ASN A 101 4.67 -9.02 0.72
N ILE A 102 4.74 -9.83 1.77
CA ILE A 102 4.43 -11.27 1.66
C ILE A 102 3.00 -11.46 1.12
N HIS A 103 2.03 -10.72 1.64
CA HIS A 103 0.65 -10.77 1.17
C HIS A 103 0.50 -10.29 -0.28
N ASN A 104 0.96 -9.08 -0.58
CA ASN A 104 0.78 -8.44 -1.88
C ASN A 104 1.43 -9.25 -3.01
N PHE A 105 2.65 -9.76 -2.81
CA PHE A 105 3.31 -10.59 -3.81
C PHE A 105 2.60 -11.94 -3.99
N HIS A 106 2.15 -12.57 -2.90
CA HIS A 106 1.40 -13.81 -2.98
C HIS A 106 0.09 -13.62 -3.75
N HIS A 107 -0.65 -12.56 -3.43
CA HIS A 107 -1.90 -12.20 -4.08
C HIS A 107 -1.71 -11.90 -5.57
N TYR A 108 -0.72 -11.08 -5.91
CA TYR A 108 -0.44 -10.69 -7.29
C TYR A 108 0.03 -11.86 -8.14
N ARG A 109 0.83 -12.78 -7.57
CA ARG A 109 1.16 -14.05 -8.24
C ARG A 109 -0.08 -14.90 -8.50
N GLY A 110 -1.02 -14.94 -7.55
CA GLY A 110 -2.32 -15.61 -7.73
C GLY A 110 -3.14 -15.01 -8.87
N PHE A 111 -3.15 -13.68 -8.98
CA PHE A 111 -3.78 -12.97 -10.08
C PHE A 111 -3.21 -13.36 -11.45
N PHE A 112 -1.88 -13.37 -11.62
CA PHE A 112 -1.26 -13.83 -12.86
C PHE A 112 -1.56 -15.30 -13.18
N LYS A 113 -1.62 -16.16 -12.17
CA LYS A 113 -2.08 -17.54 -12.36
C LYS A 113 -3.52 -17.59 -12.88
N ALA A 114 -4.42 -16.76 -12.37
CA ALA A 114 -5.79 -16.67 -12.85
C ALA A 114 -5.85 -16.15 -14.29
N ILE A 115 -5.06 -15.13 -14.65
CA ILE A 115 -4.94 -14.66 -16.04
C ILE A 115 -4.62 -15.83 -16.97
N HIS A 116 -3.59 -16.62 -16.66
CA HIS A 116 -3.19 -17.76 -17.49
C HIS A 116 -4.31 -18.80 -17.61
N GLN A 117 -5.05 -19.06 -16.52
CA GLN A 117 -6.19 -19.98 -16.54
C GLN A 117 -7.34 -19.46 -17.41
N HIS A 118 -7.63 -18.16 -17.37
CA HIS A 118 -8.67 -17.56 -18.19
C HIS A 118 -8.30 -17.51 -19.66
N ILE A 119 -7.04 -17.24 -20.00
CA ILE A 119 -6.53 -17.34 -21.40
C ILE A 119 -6.69 -18.77 -21.92
N ALA A 120 -6.27 -19.78 -21.15
CA ALA A 120 -6.38 -21.18 -21.56
C ALA A 120 -7.83 -21.66 -21.76
N LYS A 121 -8.80 -20.98 -21.13
CA LYS A 121 -10.23 -21.28 -21.21
C LYS A 121 -11.00 -20.32 -22.12
N ASP A 122 -10.32 -19.40 -22.80
CA ASP A 122 -10.91 -18.34 -23.62
C ASP A 122 -11.99 -17.50 -22.88
N SER A 123 -11.75 -17.24 -21.59
CA SER A 123 -12.66 -16.55 -20.67
C SER A 123 -12.04 -15.29 -20.07
N LEU A 124 -11.00 -14.73 -20.70
CA LEU A 124 -10.35 -13.48 -20.28
C LEU A 124 -11.33 -12.29 -20.16
N PRO A 125 -12.34 -12.13 -21.05
CA PRO A 125 -13.33 -11.05 -20.92
C PRO A 125 -14.11 -11.08 -19.60
N GLU A 126 -14.39 -12.26 -19.04
CA GLU A 126 -15.10 -12.40 -17.76
C GLU A 126 -14.28 -11.87 -16.59
N LEU A 127 -12.97 -12.20 -16.57
CA LEU A 127 -12.04 -11.68 -15.57
C LEU A 127 -11.93 -10.16 -15.66
N ILE A 128 -11.89 -9.60 -16.87
CA ILE A 128 -11.85 -8.15 -17.08
C ILE A 128 -13.10 -7.48 -16.54
N ALA A 129 -14.28 -7.98 -16.90
CA ALA A 129 -15.54 -7.44 -16.40
C ALA A 129 -15.60 -7.49 -14.86
N SER A 130 -15.13 -8.57 -14.25
CA SER A 130 -15.08 -8.72 -12.79
C SER A 130 -14.14 -7.71 -12.13
N ILE A 131 -12.95 -7.48 -12.68
CA ILE A 131 -12.00 -6.49 -12.14
C ILE A 131 -12.45 -5.05 -12.42
N GLU A 132 -13.06 -4.81 -13.57
CA GLU A 132 -13.60 -3.50 -13.93
C GLU A 132 -14.76 -3.10 -13.00
N GLU A 133 -15.64 -4.04 -12.64
CA GLU A 133 -16.67 -3.82 -11.63
C GLU A 133 -16.09 -3.41 -10.28
N GLN A 134 -14.95 -3.99 -9.89
CA GLN A 134 -14.27 -3.67 -8.63
C GLN A 134 -13.49 -2.35 -8.65
N SER A 135 -13.18 -1.83 -9.84
CA SER A 135 -12.33 -0.63 -10.01
C SER A 135 -13.12 0.68 -10.09
N LYS A 136 -14.46 0.63 -10.06
CA LYS A 136 -15.36 1.78 -10.34
C LYS A 136 -15.22 2.98 -9.38
N GLU A 137 -14.54 2.84 -8.26
CA GLU A 137 -14.35 3.89 -7.25
C GLU A 137 -12.89 4.35 -7.08
N GLU A 138 -11.94 3.83 -7.86
CA GLU A 138 -10.54 4.27 -7.73
C GLU A 138 -10.30 5.65 -8.38
N ASN A 139 -9.83 6.60 -7.56
CA ASN A 139 -9.30 7.86 -8.05
C ASN A 139 -7.81 7.69 -8.42
N PHE A 140 -7.52 7.52 -9.72
CA PHE A 140 -6.18 7.27 -10.24
C PHE A 140 -5.15 8.36 -9.87
N ALA A 141 -5.60 9.57 -9.55
CA ALA A 141 -4.74 10.68 -9.09
C ALA A 141 -4.06 10.39 -7.74
N GLU A 142 -4.64 9.53 -6.90
CA GLU A 142 -4.07 9.17 -5.59
C GLU A 142 -2.98 8.09 -5.68
N ILE A 143 -2.95 7.32 -6.77
CA ILE A 143 -1.98 6.24 -6.98
C ILE A 143 -0.60 6.82 -7.36
N PHE A 144 -0.62 7.94 -8.09
CA PHE A 144 0.53 8.72 -8.50
C PHE A 144 0.33 10.20 -8.15
N PRO A 145 0.37 10.58 -6.86
CA PRO A 145 0.44 11.99 -6.53
C PRO A 145 1.69 12.54 -7.21
N GLU A 146 1.56 13.62 -7.98
CA GLU A 146 2.72 14.35 -8.47
C GLU A 146 3.67 14.57 -7.29
N LYS A 147 4.97 14.36 -7.52
CA LYS A 147 5.99 14.61 -6.50
C LYS A 147 5.66 15.93 -5.82
N HIS A 148 5.40 15.90 -4.51
CA HIS A 148 5.35 17.12 -3.73
C HIS A 148 6.60 17.94 -4.08
N PRO A 149 6.48 19.23 -4.43
CA PRO A 149 7.60 20.00 -4.97
C PRO A 149 8.76 20.23 -4.00
N ASN A 150 8.75 19.63 -2.80
CA ASN A 150 9.91 19.58 -1.91
C ASN A 150 9.96 18.26 -1.13
N GLY A 151 10.96 17.44 -1.46
CA GLY A 151 11.22 16.13 -0.86
C GLY A 151 11.86 16.18 0.52
N LEU A 152 11.17 16.76 1.52
CA LEU A 152 11.50 16.57 2.93
C LEU A 152 10.21 16.33 3.73
N ARG A 153 10.11 15.16 4.39
CA ARG A 153 9.16 14.97 5.49
C ARG A 153 9.56 15.94 6.62
N ARG A 154 8.78 17.00 6.84
CA ARG A 154 8.85 17.77 8.08
C ARG A 154 8.46 16.86 9.23
N SER A 155 9.41 16.62 10.15
CA SER A 155 9.08 16.21 11.51
C SER A 155 8.20 17.30 12.11
N GLN A 156 6.96 16.96 12.46
CA GLN A 156 6.17 17.87 13.29
C GLN A 156 6.80 17.84 14.68
N SER A 157 7.52 18.90 15.02
CA SER A 157 7.63 19.36 16.40
C SER A 157 6.69 20.57 16.52
N SER A 158 5.79 20.45 17.49
CA SER A 158 4.76 21.40 17.86
C SER A 158 5.37 22.69 18.42
N SER A 159 5.07 23.78 17.72
CA SER A 159 4.67 25.11 18.19
C SER A 159 5.24 25.66 19.51
N ALA A 160 5.97 26.79 19.41
CA ALA A 160 5.74 27.99 20.22
C ALA A 160 6.37 29.22 19.56
N ASN A 161 5.62 30.33 19.58
CA ASN A 161 5.94 31.70 19.12
C ASN A 161 7.28 32.22 19.69
N ASP A 162 8.00 33.18 19.11
CA ASP A 162 7.63 34.59 18.96
C ASP A 162 8.75 35.35 18.18
N SER A 163 8.39 36.52 17.69
CA SER A 163 9.07 37.54 16.90
C SER A 163 10.45 38.07 17.37
N GLY A 164 11.29 38.44 16.39
CA GLY A 164 12.15 39.65 16.46
C GLY A 164 13.68 39.48 16.57
N GLY A 165 14.41 39.97 15.55
CA GLY A 165 15.66 40.73 15.69
C GLY A 165 17.01 39.96 15.76
N GLU A 166 17.87 40.19 14.77
CA GLU A 166 19.31 39.84 14.78
C GLU A 166 20.11 40.68 15.78
N GLU A 167 21.02 40.04 16.53
CA GLU A 167 22.37 40.59 16.82
C GLU A 167 23.34 39.48 17.30
N ALA A 168 24.60 39.59 16.87
CA ALA A 168 25.69 38.61 16.99
C ALA A 168 26.33 38.56 18.42
N PRO A 169 27.14 37.53 18.74
CA PRO A 169 27.43 37.13 20.12
C PRO A 169 28.54 37.98 20.78
N LYS A 170 28.40 38.22 22.09
CA LYS A 170 29.48 38.73 22.96
C LYS A 170 29.82 37.68 24.03
N ASP A 171 31.11 37.54 24.27
CA ASP A 171 31.81 36.55 25.10
C ASP A 171 31.28 36.38 26.55
N PRO A 172 31.53 35.23 27.20
CA PRO A 172 30.98 34.93 28.52
C PRO A 172 31.84 35.52 29.66
N PRO A 173 31.23 36.00 30.75
CA PRO A 173 31.93 36.18 32.01
C PRO A 173 31.67 35.05 33.01
N GLU A 174 32.71 34.87 33.81
CA GLU A 174 33.05 33.81 34.75
C GLU A 174 32.05 33.47 35.86
N ALA A 175 32.20 32.23 36.33
CA ALA A 175 31.61 31.66 37.52
C ALA A 175 31.94 32.44 38.81
N THR A 176 30.97 32.54 39.71
CA THR A 176 31.24 32.69 41.15
C THR A 176 30.19 31.94 41.98
N GLU A 177 30.69 31.37 43.06
CA GLU A 177 30.17 30.26 43.83
C GLU A 177 29.16 30.65 44.91
N ALA A 178 28.55 29.60 45.45
CA ALA A 178 27.72 29.50 46.63
C ALA A 178 28.06 30.40 47.84
N LYS A 179 27.00 30.88 48.50
CA LYS A 179 26.70 30.56 49.90
C LYS A 179 25.26 30.91 50.27
#